data_AF-A0A7X8RB40-F1
#
_entry.id   AF-A0A7X8RB40-F1
#
_cell.length_a   1.000
_cell.length_b   1.000
_cell.length_c   1.000
_cell.angle_alpha   90.00
_cell.angle_beta   90.00
_cell.angle_gamma   90.00
#
_symmetry.space_group_name_H-M   'P 1'
#
loop_
_entity.id
_entity.type
_entity.pdbx_description
1 polymer ?
#
loop_
_entity_poly.entity_id
_entity_poly.type
_entity_poly.pdbx_seq_one_letter_code
_entity_poly.pdbx_strand_id
1 'polypeptide(L)'
;MKLYKVLRRTDSKLLSPFQDYEYEQDKEYICENLDPDLSNDCSHGLYATGIDGIIYSFRNLPEYEVWEVEVGGRSVEIDQFKRRYERIKLIRQVSHEEVKELALAEEKKVGYKLAEALFPVNPLLVKRTGCSVTDEEIELLRKWASVGASVGASVGASVGDSVWASVRASVGDSVWAYISSLFPNITKWKYIDHPEGENPFQPAITLWHKGFVPSFDGKTWRLHAGEKAEIVWSGEIR
;
A
#
# COMPACT_ATOMS: atom_id res chain seq x y z
N MET A 1 -7.09 7.78 -23.39
CA MET A 1 -6.45 7.53 -22.08
C MET A 1 -5.70 6.22 -22.20
N LYS A 2 -4.46 6.13 -21.72
CA LYS A 2 -3.72 4.86 -21.73
C LYS A 2 -4.36 3.88 -20.74
N LEU A 3 -4.37 2.60 -21.09
CA LEU A 3 -4.86 1.54 -20.24
C LEU A 3 -3.78 0.51 -20.01
N TYR A 4 -3.93 -0.20 -18.91
CA TYR A 4 -2.95 -1.13 -18.40
C TYR A 4 -3.61 -2.45 -18.03
N LYS A 5 -2.87 -3.52 -18.31
CA LYS A 5 -3.18 -4.89 -17.90
C LYS A 5 -2.12 -5.35 -16.91
N VAL A 6 -2.57 -5.83 -15.75
CA VAL A 6 -1.69 -6.56 -14.84
C VAL A 6 -1.67 -8.02 -15.26
N LEU A 7 -0.46 -8.58 -15.38
CA LEU A 7 -0.22 -9.98 -15.67
C LEU A 7 0.77 -10.54 -14.65
N ARG A 8 0.70 -11.85 -14.42
CA ARG A 8 1.67 -12.60 -13.65
C ARG A 8 2.49 -13.45 -14.61
N ARG A 9 3.82 -13.29 -14.59
CA ARG A 9 4.74 -14.17 -15.30
C ARG A 9 4.92 -15.46 -14.53
N THR A 10 4.70 -16.59 -15.19
CA THR A 10 4.97 -17.92 -14.63
C THR A 10 5.70 -18.72 -15.70
N ASP A 11 6.95 -19.09 -15.40
CA ASP A 11 7.91 -19.61 -16.37
C ASP A 11 8.04 -18.66 -17.57
N SER A 12 7.59 -19.08 -18.76
CA SER A 12 7.59 -18.30 -20.00
C SER A 12 6.23 -17.68 -20.35
N LYS A 13 5.20 -17.87 -19.52
CA LYS A 13 3.82 -17.47 -19.80
C LYS A 13 3.43 -16.20 -19.07
N LEU A 14 2.59 -15.38 -19.71
CA LEU A 14 1.93 -14.23 -19.09
C LEU A 14 0.48 -14.56 -18.80
N LEU A 15 0.10 -14.60 -17.53
CA LEU A 15 -1.21 -15.06 -17.10
C LEU A 15 -1.98 -13.94 -16.40
N SER A 16 -3.29 -13.86 -16.60
CA SER A 16 -4.13 -12.98 -15.80
C SER A 16 -4.13 -13.43 -14.32
N PRO A 17 -4.03 -12.53 -13.33
CA PRO A 17 -3.93 -12.93 -11.92
C PRO A 17 -5.10 -13.73 -11.33
N PHE A 18 -6.32 -13.63 -11.89
CA PHE A 18 -7.52 -14.23 -11.31
C PHE A 18 -8.05 -15.47 -12.04
N GLN A 19 -7.77 -15.63 -13.34
CA GLN A 19 -8.32 -16.69 -14.18
C GLN A 19 -7.25 -17.43 -15.00
N ASP A 20 -5.98 -17.09 -14.80
CA ASP A 20 -4.85 -17.66 -15.54
C ASP A 20 -5.01 -17.65 -17.07
N TYR A 21 -5.79 -16.70 -17.61
CA TYR A 21 -5.90 -16.51 -19.05
C TYR A 21 -4.56 -16.02 -19.60
N GLU A 22 -4.05 -16.73 -20.61
CA GLU A 22 -2.72 -16.51 -21.17
C GLU A 22 -2.72 -15.41 -22.23
N TYR A 23 -1.74 -14.51 -22.11
CA TYR A 23 -1.50 -13.42 -23.05
C TYR A 23 -0.12 -13.56 -23.69
N GLU A 24 -0.02 -13.07 -24.93
CA GLU A 24 1.22 -12.96 -25.70
C GLU A 24 1.36 -11.50 -26.14
N GLN A 25 2.58 -10.99 -26.15
CA GLN A 25 2.85 -9.65 -26.66
C GLN A 25 2.49 -9.57 -28.15
N ASP A 26 1.94 -8.43 -28.58
CA ASP A 26 1.53 -8.15 -29.96
C ASP A 26 0.40 -9.03 -30.54
N LYS A 27 -0.14 -9.97 -29.77
CA LYS A 27 -1.33 -10.75 -30.16
C LYS A 27 -2.61 -10.00 -29.75
N GLU A 28 -3.54 -9.87 -30.69
CA GLU A 28 -4.89 -9.36 -30.41
C GLU A 28 -5.77 -10.49 -29.89
N TYR A 29 -6.52 -10.20 -28.84
CA TYR A 29 -7.50 -11.11 -28.24
C TYR A 29 -8.89 -10.51 -28.36
N ILE A 30 -9.88 -11.36 -28.59
CA ILE A 30 -11.28 -10.98 -28.80
C ILE A 30 -12.16 -11.80 -27.86
N CYS A 31 -13.05 -11.15 -27.11
CA CYS A 31 -14.08 -11.75 -26.28
C CYS A 31 -15.42 -11.65 -27.01
N GLU A 32 -15.86 -12.75 -27.62
CA GLU A 32 -17.10 -12.81 -28.39
C GLU A 32 -18.37 -12.61 -27.53
N ASN A 33 -18.30 -13.04 -26.27
CA ASN A 33 -19.41 -13.06 -25.33
C ASN A 33 -19.28 -12.00 -24.22
N LEU A 34 -18.83 -10.79 -24.55
CA LEU A 34 -18.77 -9.67 -23.59
C LEU A 34 -20.15 -9.47 -22.93
N ASP A 35 -20.20 -9.61 -21.61
CA ASP A 35 -21.43 -9.45 -20.83
C ASP A 35 -21.70 -7.96 -20.58
N PRO A 36 -22.80 -7.38 -21.12
CA PRO A 36 -23.13 -5.97 -20.97
C PRO A 36 -23.71 -5.62 -19.59
N ASP A 37 -24.02 -6.61 -18.73
CA ASP A 37 -24.65 -6.36 -17.44
C ASP A 37 -23.70 -5.65 -16.46
N LEU A 38 -24.04 -4.40 -16.13
CA LEU A 38 -23.32 -3.57 -15.17
C LEU A 38 -23.48 -4.04 -13.72
N SER A 39 -24.48 -4.86 -13.42
CA SER A 39 -24.66 -5.46 -12.09
C SER A 39 -23.75 -6.67 -11.85
N ASN A 40 -23.21 -7.25 -12.93
CA ASN A 40 -22.29 -8.39 -12.85
C ASN A 40 -20.85 -7.91 -12.97
N ASP A 41 -20.21 -7.63 -11.84
CA ASP A 41 -18.86 -7.06 -11.79
C ASP A 41 -17.73 -8.05 -12.17
N CYS A 42 -18.04 -9.35 -12.18
CA CYS A 42 -17.11 -10.44 -12.46
C CYS A 42 -17.66 -11.36 -13.55
N SER A 43 -17.62 -10.87 -14.79
CA SER A 43 -18.16 -11.54 -15.98
C SER A 43 -17.18 -11.55 -17.14
N HIS A 44 -17.62 -12.13 -18.26
CA HIS A 44 -16.89 -12.25 -19.51
C HIS A 44 -16.48 -10.88 -20.06
N GLY A 45 -15.19 -10.75 -20.36
CA GLY A 45 -14.58 -9.56 -20.94
C GLY A 45 -13.09 -9.49 -20.66
N LEU A 46 -12.37 -8.73 -21.48
CA LEU A 46 -10.93 -8.56 -21.36
C LEU A 46 -10.66 -7.33 -20.48
N TYR A 47 -10.19 -7.56 -19.26
CA TYR A 47 -10.04 -6.50 -18.26
C TYR A 47 -8.80 -5.64 -18.50
N ALA A 48 -8.95 -4.32 -18.54
CA ALA A 48 -7.86 -3.35 -18.54
C ALA A 48 -8.31 -2.06 -17.83
N THR A 49 -7.42 -1.36 -17.13
CA THR A 49 -7.81 -0.20 -16.31
C THR A 49 -6.85 0.98 -16.52
N GLY A 50 -7.18 2.16 -15.98
CA GLY A 50 -6.19 3.22 -15.84
C GLY A 50 -5.14 2.84 -14.80
N ILE A 51 -4.09 3.65 -14.64
CA ILE A 51 -3.06 3.38 -13.62
C ILE A 51 -3.63 3.43 -12.20
N ASP A 52 -4.72 4.19 -11.99
CA ASP A 52 -5.50 4.25 -10.76
C ASP A 52 -6.29 2.96 -10.45
N GLY A 53 -6.54 2.13 -11.46
CA GLY A 53 -7.27 0.87 -11.32
C GLY A 53 -6.40 -0.35 -11.05
N ILE A 54 -5.09 -0.29 -11.35
CA ILE A 54 -4.24 -1.50 -11.29
C ILE A 54 -4.06 -2.03 -9.88
N ILE A 55 -4.23 -1.20 -8.85
CA ILE A 55 -4.09 -1.58 -7.42
C ILE A 55 -4.98 -2.77 -7.04
N TYR A 56 -6.09 -2.98 -7.75
CA TYR A 56 -6.96 -4.13 -7.56
C TYR A 56 -6.26 -5.48 -7.83
N SER A 57 -5.39 -5.52 -8.84
CA SER A 57 -4.74 -6.76 -9.32
C SER A 57 -3.22 -6.78 -9.17
N PHE A 58 -2.57 -5.63 -9.12
CA PHE A 58 -1.12 -5.51 -9.02
C PHE A 58 -0.63 -5.93 -7.63
N ARG A 59 0.52 -6.59 -7.58
CA ARG A 59 1.27 -6.89 -6.37
C ARG A 59 2.71 -6.48 -6.64
N ASN A 60 3.37 -5.84 -5.67
CA ASN A 60 4.79 -5.52 -5.78
C ASN A 60 5.65 -6.78 -5.52
N LEU A 61 5.48 -7.80 -6.36
CA LEU A 61 6.22 -9.05 -6.35
C LEU A 61 6.91 -9.23 -7.72
N PRO A 62 8.07 -9.89 -7.79
CA PRO A 62 8.88 -9.97 -9.02
C PRO A 62 8.13 -10.54 -10.24
N GLU A 63 7.15 -11.41 -10.02
CA GLU A 63 6.38 -12.06 -11.07
C GLU A 63 5.24 -11.19 -11.63
N TYR A 64 4.87 -10.09 -10.98
CA TYR A 64 3.78 -9.23 -11.45
C TYR A 64 4.31 -8.15 -12.39
N GLU A 65 3.65 -8.01 -13.52
CA GLU A 65 4.01 -7.08 -14.57
C GLU A 65 2.82 -6.20 -14.95
N VAL A 66 3.13 -4.96 -15.31
CA VAL A 66 2.16 -4.01 -15.87
C VAL A 66 2.46 -3.85 -17.35
N TRP A 67 1.42 -4.02 -18.17
CA TRP A 67 1.50 -3.94 -19.62
C TRP A 67 0.61 -2.81 -20.13
N GLU A 68 1.15 -1.93 -20.95
CA GLU A 68 0.36 -0.96 -21.72
C GLU A 68 -0.41 -1.73 -22.80
N VAL A 69 -1.70 -1.45 -22.94
CA VAL A 69 -2.58 -2.17 -23.86
C VAL A 69 -3.37 -1.22 -24.75
N GLU A 70 -3.63 -1.69 -25.97
CA GLU A 70 -4.70 -1.16 -26.81
C GLU A 70 -5.96 -1.98 -26.56
N VAL A 71 -7.10 -1.29 -26.44
CA VAL A 71 -8.42 -1.92 -26.30
C VAL A 71 -9.34 -1.42 -27.40
N GLY A 72 -10.37 -2.20 -27.72
CA GLY A 72 -11.37 -1.79 -28.71
C GLY A 72 -12.65 -2.61 -28.68
N GLY A 73 -13.55 -2.27 -29.60
CA GLY A 73 -14.89 -2.86 -29.65
C GLY A 73 -15.81 -2.33 -28.55
N ARG A 74 -16.75 -3.16 -28.12
CA ARG A 74 -17.66 -2.86 -27.01
C ARG A 74 -16.88 -2.82 -25.68
N SER A 75 -17.39 -2.04 -24.73
CA SER A 75 -16.81 -1.92 -23.39
C SER A 75 -17.90 -1.86 -22.33
N VAL A 76 -17.54 -2.29 -21.12
CA VAL A 76 -18.38 -2.26 -19.93
C VAL A 76 -17.53 -1.72 -18.79
N GLU A 77 -17.89 -0.55 -18.28
CA GLU A 77 -17.15 0.17 -17.25
C GLU A 77 -18.07 0.39 -16.05
N ILE A 78 -17.80 -0.31 -14.95
CA ILE A 78 -18.55 -0.20 -13.70
C ILE A 78 -17.93 0.86 -12.79
N ASP A 79 -16.62 0.76 -12.61
CA ASP A 79 -15.80 1.71 -11.86
C ASP A 79 -14.35 1.72 -12.39
N GLN A 80 -13.45 2.43 -11.72
CA GLN A 80 -12.03 2.52 -12.11
C GLN A 80 -11.28 1.17 -12.10
N PHE A 81 -11.74 0.19 -11.31
CA PHE A 81 -11.13 -1.13 -11.14
C PHE A 81 -11.76 -2.20 -12.06
N LYS A 82 -13.04 -2.01 -12.41
CA LYS A 82 -13.88 -3.00 -13.11
C LYS A 82 -14.28 -2.50 -14.49
N ARG A 83 -13.32 -2.61 -15.42
CA ARG A 83 -13.48 -2.21 -16.82
C ARG A 83 -13.11 -3.36 -17.75
N ARG A 84 -14.01 -3.70 -18.66
CA ARG A 84 -13.93 -4.84 -19.57
C ARG A 84 -14.11 -4.40 -21.01
N TYR A 85 -13.36 -5.03 -21.91
CA TYR A 85 -13.39 -4.72 -23.33
C TYR A 85 -13.58 -5.99 -24.16
N GLU A 86 -14.13 -5.81 -25.35
CA GLU A 86 -14.28 -6.86 -26.35
C GLU A 86 -12.95 -7.23 -26.98
N ARG A 87 -12.03 -6.27 -27.15
CA ARG A 87 -10.70 -6.51 -27.73
C ARG A 87 -9.60 -5.95 -26.85
N ILE A 88 -8.47 -6.65 -26.77
CA ILE A 88 -7.24 -6.18 -26.11
C ILE A 88 -6.01 -6.66 -26.88
N LYS A 89 -4.97 -5.84 -26.91
CA LYS A 89 -3.64 -6.19 -27.42
C LYS A 89 -2.57 -5.63 -26.48
N LEU A 90 -1.62 -6.47 -26.08
CA LEU A 90 -0.46 -6.03 -25.30
C LEU A 90 0.55 -5.32 -26.21
N ILE A 91 0.96 -4.11 -25.83
CA ILE A 91 1.88 -3.29 -26.63
C ILE A 91 3.30 -3.38 -26.09
N ARG A 92 3.47 -3.10 -24.79
CA ARG A 92 4.78 -3.15 -24.14
C ARG A 92 4.64 -3.34 -22.65
N GLN A 93 5.68 -3.89 -22.03
CA GLN A 93 5.83 -3.87 -20.59
C GLN A 93 6.16 -2.45 -20.11
N VAL A 94 5.60 -2.07 -18.97
CA VAL A 94 5.84 -0.80 -18.28
C VAL A 94 6.72 -1.10 -17.07
N SER A 95 7.84 -0.38 -16.92
CA SER A 95 8.74 -0.60 -15.79
C SER A 95 8.10 -0.14 -14.47
N HIS A 96 8.57 -0.67 -13.34
CA HIS A 96 8.08 -0.23 -12.03
C HIS A 96 8.36 1.25 -11.77
N GLU A 97 9.46 1.80 -12.29
CA GLU A 97 9.76 3.22 -12.24
C GLU A 97 8.70 4.05 -12.97
N GLU A 98 8.33 3.65 -14.19
CA GLU A 98 7.29 4.34 -14.95
C GLU A 98 5.91 4.18 -14.29
N VAL A 99 5.58 2.99 -13.77
CA VAL A 99 4.34 2.78 -13.00
C VAL A 99 4.27 3.72 -11.79
N LYS A 100 5.38 3.91 -11.06
CA LYS A 100 5.46 4.87 -9.94
C LYS A 100 5.21 6.30 -10.40
N GLU A 101 5.84 6.73 -11.49
CA GLU A 101 5.67 8.08 -12.03
C GLU A 101 4.23 8.34 -12.48
N LEU A 102 3.62 7.38 -13.18
CA LEU A 102 2.22 7.44 -13.60
C LEU A 102 1.27 7.47 -12.39
N ALA A 103 1.55 6.67 -11.36
CA ALA A 103 0.77 6.64 -10.13
C ALA A 103 0.87 7.97 -9.37
N LEU A 104 2.07 8.56 -9.25
CA LEU A 104 2.31 9.88 -8.64
C LEU A 104 1.49 10.97 -9.34
N ALA A 105 1.39 10.92 -10.67
CA ALA A 105 0.62 11.89 -11.45
C ALA A 105 -0.90 11.83 -11.16
N GLU A 106 -1.43 10.67 -10.75
CA GLU A 106 -2.85 10.49 -10.46
C GLU A 106 -3.22 10.75 -8.99
N GLU A 107 -2.26 10.90 -8.06
CA GLU A 107 -2.54 11.01 -6.61
C GLU A 107 -3.51 12.15 -6.27
N LYS A 108 -3.39 13.28 -6.97
CA LYS A 108 -4.32 14.42 -6.79
C LYS A 108 -5.76 14.05 -7.15
N LYS A 109 -5.96 13.24 -8.20
CA LYS A 109 -7.28 12.82 -8.68
C LYS A 109 -7.88 11.76 -7.76
N VAL A 110 -7.07 10.78 -7.31
CA VAL A 110 -7.57 9.67 -6.47
C VAL A 110 -7.65 10.03 -4.98
N GLY A 111 -6.93 11.07 -4.55
CA GLY A 111 -7.00 11.60 -3.18
C GLY A 111 -6.22 10.83 -2.12
N TYR A 112 -5.33 9.93 -2.53
CA TYR A 112 -4.42 9.18 -1.67
C TYR A 112 -3.09 8.92 -2.39
N LYS A 113 -2.05 8.52 -1.64
CA LYS A 113 -0.72 8.21 -2.17
C LYS A 113 -0.71 6.88 -2.94
N LEU A 114 -1.22 6.90 -4.18
CA LEU A 114 -1.32 5.71 -5.03
C LEU A 114 0.04 5.06 -5.30
N ALA A 115 1.09 5.84 -5.53
CA ALA A 115 2.40 5.28 -5.83
C ALA A 115 2.95 4.47 -4.64
N GLU A 116 2.79 5.02 -3.44
CA GLU A 116 3.21 4.34 -2.22
C GLU A 116 2.29 3.16 -1.86
N ALA A 117 1.00 3.23 -2.18
CA ALA A 117 0.08 2.10 -2.03
C ALA A 117 0.42 0.93 -2.97
N LEU A 118 0.87 1.22 -4.20
CA LEU A 118 1.33 0.21 -5.16
C LEU A 118 2.72 -0.35 -4.79
N PHE A 119 3.58 0.50 -4.22
CA PHE A 119 4.96 0.16 -3.84
C PHE A 119 5.22 0.53 -2.38
N PRO A 120 4.63 -0.23 -1.42
CA PRO A 120 4.72 0.11 -0.02
C PRO A 120 6.17 0.02 0.49
N VAL A 121 6.51 0.94 1.40
CA VAL A 121 7.80 0.96 2.07
C VAL A 121 7.86 -0.19 3.07
N ASN A 122 8.79 -1.12 2.86
CA ASN A 122 9.14 -2.10 3.86
C ASN A 122 10.28 -1.53 4.73
N PRO A 123 10.03 -1.19 6.01
CA PRO A 123 11.01 -0.54 6.87
C PRO A 123 12.23 -1.44 7.11
N LEU A 124 12.06 -2.76 7.10
CA LEU A 124 13.15 -3.71 7.32
C LEU A 124 14.11 -3.83 6.12
N LEU A 125 13.72 -3.31 4.95
CA LEU A 125 14.56 -3.24 3.75
C LEU A 125 15.17 -1.85 3.51
N VAL A 126 14.83 -0.86 4.34
CA VAL A 126 15.39 0.49 4.22
C VAL A 126 16.84 0.48 4.67
N LYS A 127 17.75 0.93 3.78
CA LYS A 127 19.17 1.08 4.10
C LYS A 127 19.38 2.24 5.06
N ARG A 128 19.85 1.93 6.27
CA ARG A 128 20.20 2.93 7.29
C ARG A 128 21.55 3.57 6.95
N THR A 129 21.65 4.88 7.18
CA THR A 129 22.87 5.66 6.95
C THR A 129 23.86 5.64 8.11
N GLY A 130 23.43 5.17 9.30
CA GLY A 130 24.26 5.11 10.51
C GLY A 130 24.20 3.75 11.21
N CYS A 131 25.29 3.40 11.91
CA CYS A 131 25.41 2.15 12.66
C CYS A 131 24.59 2.15 13.96
N SER A 132 24.41 3.32 14.58
CA SER A 132 23.69 3.48 15.85
C SER A 132 22.38 4.25 15.66
N VAL A 133 21.46 4.06 16.61
CA VAL A 133 20.27 4.90 16.73
C VAL A 133 20.68 6.27 17.28
N THR A 134 20.16 7.34 16.70
CA THR A 134 20.44 8.74 17.07
C THR A 134 19.49 9.24 18.17
N ASP A 135 19.87 10.30 18.87
CA ASP A 135 19.00 10.94 19.86
C ASP A 135 17.70 11.48 19.23
N GLU A 136 17.75 11.92 17.98
CA GLU A 136 16.57 12.33 17.21
C GLU A 136 15.59 11.17 16.99
N GLU A 137 16.10 9.98 16.71
CA GLU A 137 15.28 8.76 16.52
C GLU A 137 14.69 8.28 17.85
N ILE A 138 15.44 8.41 18.95
CA ILE A 138 14.91 8.16 20.30
C ILE A 138 13.83 9.18 20.64
N GLU A 139 13.99 10.45 20.26
CA GLU A 139 12.97 11.47 20.47
C GLU A 139 11.70 11.23 19.65
N LEU A 140 11.82 10.73 18.42
CA LEU A 140 10.66 10.26 17.65
C LEU A 140 9.95 9.11 18.37
N LEU A 141 10.70 8.19 18.99
CA LEU A 141 10.13 7.10 19.79
C LEU A 141 9.40 7.62 21.04
N ARG A 142 9.93 8.64 21.72
CA ARG A 142 9.25 9.31 22.86
C ARG A 142 7.93 9.92 22.43
N LYS A 143 7.94 10.67 21.33
CA LYS A 143 6.73 11.28 20.77
C LYS A 143 5.70 10.22 20.39
N TRP A 144 6.14 9.12 19.77
CA TRP A 144 5.26 7.99 19.45
C TRP A 144 4.62 7.39 20.72
N ALA A 145 5.41 7.14 21.77
CA ALA A 145 4.89 6.61 23.03
C ALA A 145 3.84 7.53 23.68
N SER A 146 4.02 8.85 23.60
CA SER A 146 3.05 9.82 24.13
C SER A 146 1.71 9.79 23.39
N VAL A 147 1.73 9.52 22.09
CA VAL A 147 0.52 9.38 21.26
C VAL A 147 -0.24 8.11 21.64
N GLY A 148 0.47 6.97 21.79
CA GLY A 148 -0.12 5.72 22.25
C GLY A 148 -0.81 5.83 23.62
N ALA A 149 -0.17 6.53 24.57
CA ALA A 149 -0.77 6.80 25.89
C ALA A 149 -2.05 7.65 25.80
N SER A 150 -2.06 8.65 24.92
CA SER A 150 -3.22 9.55 24.71
C SER A 150 -4.41 8.82 24.07
N VAL A 151 -4.16 7.98 23.06
CA VAL A 151 -5.19 7.15 22.42
C VAL A 151 -5.68 6.05 23.37
N GLY A 152 -4.78 5.39 24.10
CA GLY A 152 -5.15 4.40 25.11
C GLY A 152 -6.03 4.99 26.22
N ALA A 153 -5.74 6.22 26.67
CA ALA A 153 -6.55 6.92 27.66
C ALA A 153 -7.95 7.31 27.15
N SER A 154 -8.07 7.74 25.88
CA SER A 154 -9.36 8.11 25.29
C SER A 154 -10.24 6.90 24.95
N VAL A 155 -9.64 5.81 24.45
CA VAL A 155 -10.33 4.57 24.11
C VAL A 155 -10.64 3.72 25.36
N GLY A 156 -9.73 3.67 26.34
CA GLY A 156 -9.93 2.97 27.61
C GLY A 156 -11.06 3.55 28.48
N ALA A 157 -11.44 4.81 28.25
CA ALA A 157 -12.62 5.42 28.85
C ALA A 157 -13.95 4.99 28.20
N SER A 158 -13.93 4.32 27.03
CA SER A 158 -15.13 3.98 26.25
C SER A 158 -15.27 2.51 25.84
N VAL A 159 -14.23 1.67 25.96
CA VAL A 159 -14.35 0.21 25.86
C VAL A 159 -13.39 -0.46 26.87
N GLY A 160 -13.97 -1.23 27.78
CA GLY A 160 -13.24 -2.03 28.76
C GLY A 160 -12.58 -3.28 28.16
N ASP A 161 -11.37 -3.53 28.65
CA ASP A 161 -10.59 -4.76 28.71
C ASP A 161 -10.55 -5.68 27.48
N SER A 162 -9.44 -5.61 26.74
CA SER A 162 -8.69 -6.84 26.41
C SER A 162 -7.22 -6.53 26.12
N VAL A 163 -6.37 -6.82 27.10
CA VAL A 163 -4.91 -6.89 26.92
C VAL A 163 -4.61 -8.09 26.03
N TRP A 164 -4.45 -7.87 24.73
CA TRP A 164 -4.04 -8.90 23.78
C TRP A 164 -2.80 -8.44 23.01
N ALA A 165 -1.69 -9.16 23.24
CA ALA A 165 -0.50 -9.22 22.39
C ALA A 165 0.32 -7.92 22.23
N SER A 166 1.20 -7.60 23.19
CA SER A 166 2.15 -6.46 23.12
C SER A 166 3.04 -6.42 21.86
N VAL A 167 3.37 -7.58 21.28
CA VAL A 167 4.14 -7.68 20.02
C VAL A 167 3.27 -7.51 18.77
N ARG A 168 2.03 -8.05 18.75
CA ARG A 168 1.10 -7.81 17.62
C ARG A 168 0.48 -6.41 17.67
N ALA A 169 0.32 -5.84 18.86
CA ALA A 169 -0.18 -4.48 19.07
C ALA A 169 0.83 -3.46 18.56
N SER A 170 2.09 -3.48 19.04
CA SER A 170 3.08 -2.46 18.64
C SER A 170 3.39 -2.46 17.14
N VAL A 171 3.51 -3.65 16.53
CA VAL A 171 3.71 -3.78 15.07
C VAL A 171 2.44 -3.35 14.33
N GLY A 172 1.26 -3.75 14.82
CA GLY A 172 -0.03 -3.31 14.29
C GLY A 172 -0.19 -1.79 14.32
N ASP A 173 0.19 -1.13 15.41
CA ASP A 173 0.10 0.32 15.57
C ASP A 173 1.04 1.05 14.61
N SER A 174 2.25 0.52 14.40
CA SER A 174 3.20 1.06 13.42
C SER A 174 2.67 0.91 11.98
N VAL A 175 2.00 -0.20 11.69
CA VAL A 175 1.32 -0.42 10.40
C VAL A 175 0.14 0.55 10.25
N TRP A 176 -0.70 0.74 11.26
CA TRP A 176 -1.80 1.71 11.21
C TRP A 176 -1.29 3.14 11.02
N ALA A 177 -0.24 3.53 11.73
CA ALA A 177 0.45 4.80 11.53
C ALA A 177 0.93 4.92 10.08
N TYR A 178 1.60 3.90 9.54
CA TYR A 178 2.03 3.89 8.14
C TYR A 178 0.87 4.04 7.15
N ILE A 179 -0.20 3.24 7.29
CA ILE A 179 -1.38 3.30 6.43
C ILE A 179 -2.05 4.68 6.50
N SER A 180 -2.09 5.30 7.67
CA SER A 180 -2.63 6.66 7.83
C SER A 180 -1.88 7.69 6.97
N SER A 181 -0.58 7.49 6.71
CA SER A 181 0.25 8.37 5.88
C SER A 181 -0.10 8.31 4.38
N LEU A 182 -0.82 7.27 3.94
CA LEU A 182 -1.29 7.12 2.57
C LEU A 182 -2.47 8.06 2.25
N PHE A 183 -3.13 8.60 3.26
CA PHE A 183 -4.32 9.44 3.11
C PHE A 183 -4.07 10.88 3.59
N PRO A 184 -3.30 11.69 2.83
CA PRO A 184 -2.88 13.03 3.26
C PRO A 184 -4.05 14.02 3.42
N ASN A 185 -5.22 13.70 2.87
CA ASN A 185 -6.42 14.54 2.95
C ASN A 185 -7.20 14.39 4.28
N ILE A 186 -6.78 13.46 5.16
CA ILE A 186 -7.36 13.36 6.51
C ILE A 186 -6.74 14.46 7.37
N THR A 187 -7.48 15.56 7.54
CA THR A 187 -7.04 16.70 8.36
C THR A 187 -7.55 16.67 9.79
N LYS A 188 -8.63 15.91 10.06
CA LYS A 188 -9.28 15.82 11.38
C LYS A 188 -9.25 14.39 11.90
N TRP A 189 -8.55 14.20 13.01
CA TRP A 189 -8.42 12.92 13.71
C TRP A 189 -9.37 12.89 14.90
N LYS A 190 -10.23 11.89 14.97
CA LYS A 190 -11.16 11.72 16.10
C LYS A 190 -10.42 11.08 17.28
N TYR A 191 -10.87 11.39 18.49
CA TYR A 191 -10.42 10.77 19.76
C TYR A 191 -8.97 11.06 20.18
N ILE A 192 -8.32 12.02 19.53
CA ILE A 192 -7.00 12.53 19.89
C ILE A 192 -7.01 14.06 19.78
N ASP A 193 -6.49 14.73 20.80
CA ASP A 193 -6.25 16.17 20.76
C ASP A 193 -4.93 16.42 20.02
N HIS A 194 -5.03 16.91 18.78
CA HIS A 194 -3.89 17.10 17.90
C HIS A 194 -4.17 18.26 16.93
N PRO A 195 -3.16 19.05 16.53
CA PRO A 195 -3.33 20.12 15.56
C PRO A 195 -4.01 19.65 14.26
N GLU A 196 -4.98 20.43 13.78
CA GLU A 196 -5.65 20.14 12.51
C GLU A 196 -4.66 20.20 11.34
N GLY A 197 -4.73 19.21 10.45
CA GLY A 197 -3.82 19.09 9.31
C GLY A 197 -2.53 18.34 9.60
N GLU A 198 -2.22 18.04 10.86
CA GLU A 198 -1.10 17.17 11.22
C GLU A 198 -1.58 15.73 11.42
N ASN A 199 -0.75 14.76 11.00
CA ASN A 199 -1.00 13.36 11.30
C ASN A 199 -0.43 13.05 12.69
N PRO A 200 -1.27 12.66 13.68
CA PRO A 200 -0.80 12.41 15.05
C PRO A 200 0.23 11.29 15.14
N PHE A 201 0.28 10.40 14.15
CA PHE A 201 1.19 9.27 14.11
C PHE A 201 2.48 9.56 13.34
N GLN A 202 2.73 10.83 12.98
CA GLN A 202 3.93 11.26 12.26
C GLN A 202 5.26 10.77 12.86
N PRO A 203 5.44 10.66 14.19
CA PRO A 203 6.67 10.10 14.75
C PRO A 203 6.91 8.64 14.32
N ALA A 204 5.88 7.78 14.37
CA ALA A 204 5.98 6.40 13.91
C ALA A 204 6.15 6.29 12.39
N ILE A 205 5.44 7.14 11.62
CA ILE A 205 5.61 7.22 10.16
C ILE A 205 7.07 7.56 9.81
N THR A 206 7.64 8.55 10.50
CA THR A 206 9.04 8.97 10.29
C THR A 206 10.01 7.84 10.64
N LEU A 207 9.79 7.14 11.75
CA LEU A 207 10.57 5.95 12.13
C LEU A 207 10.47 4.85 11.06
N TRP A 208 9.27 4.59 10.53
CA TRP A 208 9.02 3.60 9.47
C TRP A 208 9.84 3.91 8.22
N HIS A 209 9.80 5.15 7.72
CA HIS A 209 10.59 5.57 6.56
C HIS A 209 12.10 5.61 6.81
N LYS A 210 12.53 5.72 8.07
CA LYS A 210 13.93 5.58 8.50
C LYS A 210 14.37 4.11 8.66
N GLY A 211 13.46 3.17 8.51
CA GLY A 211 13.74 1.73 8.60
C GLY A 211 13.66 1.16 10.01
N PHE A 212 12.87 1.78 10.88
CA PHE A 212 12.65 1.31 12.25
C PHE A 212 11.22 0.83 12.46
N VAL A 213 11.09 -0.24 13.24
CA VAL A 213 9.81 -0.71 13.79
C VAL A 213 9.90 -0.67 15.32
N PRO A 214 9.13 0.19 16.00
CA PRO A 214 9.13 0.25 17.45
C PRO A 214 8.35 -0.93 18.07
N SER A 215 8.79 -1.38 19.25
CA SER A 215 8.03 -2.31 20.08
C SER A 215 8.10 -1.96 21.57
N PHE A 216 7.04 -2.29 22.32
CA PHE A 216 6.96 -2.09 23.76
C PHE A 216 6.39 -3.32 24.44
N ASP A 217 7.02 -3.77 25.53
CA ASP A 217 6.59 -4.95 26.29
C ASP A 217 5.88 -4.62 27.62
N GLY A 218 5.55 -3.34 27.86
CA GLY A 218 5.00 -2.86 29.13
C GLY A 218 6.05 -2.25 30.05
N LYS A 219 7.35 -2.45 29.79
CA LYS A 219 8.45 -1.88 30.57
C LYS A 219 9.51 -1.21 29.69
N THR A 220 9.92 -1.89 28.63
CA THR A 220 11.05 -1.49 27.80
C THR A 220 10.63 -1.26 26.37
N TRP A 221 11.05 -0.13 25.82
CA TRP A 221 10.92 0.18 24.41
C TRP A 221 12.10 -0.37 23.62
N ARG A 222 11.84 -0.78 22.38
CA ARG A 222 12.86 -1.28 21.44
C ARG A 222 12.65 -0.67 20.07
N LEU A 223 13.74 -0.49 19.33
CA LEU A 223 13.71 -0.25 17.89
C LEU A 223 14.29 -1.46 17.17
N HIS A 224 13.53 -1.96 16.20
CA HIS A 224 13.92 -3.05 15.33
C HIS A 224 14.33 -2.52 13.96
N ALA A 225 15.36 -3.09 13.34
CA ALA A 225 15.79 -2.73 11.99
C ALA A 225 16.41 -3.91 11.23
N GLY A 226 16.52 -3.76 9.91
CA GLY A 226 17.13 -4.74 9.01
C GLY A 226 16.24 -5.96 8.75
N GLU A 227 16.62 -6.76 7.75
CA GLU A 227 15.83 -7.91 7.27
C GLU A 227 15.49 -8.93 8.35
N LYS A 228 16.33 -9.04 9.38
CA LYS A 228 16.14 -9.96 10.52
C LYS A 228 15.36 -9.34 11.69
N ALA A 229 14.89 -8.09 11.55
CA ALA A 229 14.21 -7.32 12.60
C ALA A 229 15.00 -7.29 13.93
N GLU A 230 16.31 -7.10 13.84
CA GLU A 230 17.22 -7.09 14.98
C GLU A 230 16.94 -5.90 15.89
N ILE A 231 17.05 -6.09 17.21
CA ILE A 231 16.96 -4.99 18.17
C ILE A 231 18.24 -4.16 18.05
N VAL A 232 18.10 -2.94 17.54
CA VAL A 232 19.22 -2.00 17.35
C VAL A 232 19.28 -0.93 18.43
N TRP A 233 18.22 -0.84 19.25
CA TRP A 233 18.19 -0.04 20.47
C TRP A 233 17.14 -0.59 21.43
N SER A 234 17.41 -0.49 22.73
CA SER A 234 16.44 -0.79 23.79
C SER A 234 16.65 0.12 24.99
N GLY A 235 15.57 0.59 25.60
CA GLY A 235 15.66 1.41 26.81
C GLY A 235 14.31 1.79 27.37
N GLU A 236 14.34 2.38 28.56
CA GLU A 236 13.19 3.08 29.12
C GLU A 236 13.14 4.49 28.55
N ILE A 237 11.96 4.90 28.09
CA ILE A 237 11.68 6.29 27.75
C ILE A 237 10.67 6.83 28.75
N ARG A 238 10.93 8.03 29.24
CA ARG A 238 10.04 8.79 30.11
C ARG A 238 9.28 9.81 29.29
#